data_AF-A0A8J7JLJ8-F1
#
_entry.id   AF-A0A8J7JLJ8-F1
#
_cell.length_a   1.000
_cell.length_b   1.000
_cell.length_c   1.000
_cell.angle_alpha   90.00
_cell.angle_beta   90.00
_cell.angle_gamma   90.00
#
_symmetry.space_group_name_H-M   'P 1'
#
loop_
_entity.id
_entity.type
_entity.pdbx_description
1 polymer ?
#
loop_
_entity_poly.entity_id
_entity_poly.type
_entity_poly.pdbx_seq_one_letter_code
_entity_poly.pdbx_strand_id
1 'polypeptide(L)' 'MEVIIEGTQYLPIAAAAKQLATTELRILMLVKRDTLAGQLVEGEWYISAASIAGYDASAEAASAVPACRASCTASSCGCH' A
#
# COMPACT_ATOMS: atom_id res chain seq x y z
N MET A 1 1.02 0.70 -18.28
CA MET A 1 1.31 1.82 -19.19
C MET A 1 1.69 2.98 -18.30
N GLU A 2 2.90 3.51 -18.45
CA GLU A 2 3.38 4.66 -17.67
C GLU A 2 2.89 5.94 -18.34
N VAL A 3 2.60 6.97 -17.53
CA VAL A 3 2.13 8.27 -17.98
C VAL A 3 3.03 9.35 -17.40
N ILE A 4 3.38 10.35 -18.21
CA ILE A 4 4.15 11.51 -17.74
C ILE A 4 3.16 12.63 -17.43
N ILE A 5 3.17 13.10 -16.18
CA ILE A 5 2.36 14.23 -15.71
C ILE A 5 3.32 15.28 -15.18
N GLU A 6 3.30 16.48 -15.79
CA GLU A 6 4.20 17.60 -15.44
C GLU A 6 5.69 17.22 -15.40
N GLY A 7 6.11 16.34 -16.31
CA GLY A 7 7.51 15.88 -16.41
C GLY A 7 7.89 14.77 -15.43
N THR A 8 6.97 14.31 -14.58
CA THR A 8 7.18 13.21 -13.64
C THR A 8 6.50 11.93 -14.13
N GLN A 9 7.15 10.79 -13.94
CA GLN A 9 6.62 9.49 -14.33
C GLN A 9 5.65 8.95 -13.28
N TYR A 10 4.47 8.54 -13.74
CA TYR A 10 3.42 7.94 -12.94
C TYR A 10 2.92 6.63 -13.54
N LEU A 11 2.39 5.78 -12.67
CA LEU A 11 1.76 4.52 -13.00
C LEU A 11 0.30 4.54 -12.55
N PRO A 12 -0.65 4.02 -13.34
CA PRO A 12 -2.01 3.77 -12.87
C PRO A 12 -1.98 2.89 -11.62
N ILE A 13 -2.94 3.08 -10.72
CA ILE A 13 -2.97 2.37 -9.45
C ILE A 13 -2.93 0.83 -9.60
N ALA A 14 -3.60 0.30 -10.62
CA ALA A 14 -3.57 -1.13 -10.94
C ALA A 14 -2.17 -1.63 -11.30
N ALA A 15 -1.38 -0.82 -12.03
CA ALA A 15 -0.01 -1.15 -12.39
C ALA A 15 0.93 -1.07 -11.18
N ALA A 16 0.77 -0.06 -10.33
CA ALA A 16 1.51 0.09 -9.08
C ALA A 16 1.23 -1.08 -8.12
N ALA A 17 -0.05 -1.48 -7.98
CA ALA A 17 -0.45 -2.62 -7.17
C ALA A 17 0.21 -3.93 -7.65
N LYS A 18 0.24 -4.15 -8.98
CA LYS A 18 0.92 -5.30 -9.57
C LYS A 18 2.44 -5.26 -9.32
N GLN A 19 3.07 -4.09 -9.46
CA GLN A 19 4.51 -3.92 -9.28
C GLN A 19 4.96 -4.17 -7.84
N LEU A 20 4.15 -3.73 -6.86
CA LEU A 20 4.41 -3.94 -5.45
C LEU A 20 3.80 -5.25 -4.89
N ALA A 21 3.29 -6.13 -5.76
CA ALA A 21 2.63 -7.38 -5.39
C ALA A 21 1.58 -7.20 -4.27
N THR A 22 0.75 -6.16 -4.40
CA THR A 22 -0.25 -5.77 -3.40
C THR A 22 -1.58 -5.40 -4.07
N THR A 23 -2.54 -4.88 -3.31
CA THR A 23 -3.85 -4.47 -3.81
C THR A 23 -3.93 -2.97 -4.04
N GLU A 24 -4.81 -2.53 -4.95
CA GLU A 24 -5.07 -1.09 -5.17
C GLU A 24 -5.49 -0.37 -3.88
N LEU A 25 -6.31 -1.02 -3.05
CA LEU A 25 -6.68 -0.50 -1.74
C LEU A 25 -5.45 -0.27 -0.85
N ARG A 26 -4.50 -1.22 -0.84
CA ARG A 26 -3.26 -1.05 -0.06
C ARG A 26 -2.42 0.10 -0.59
N ILE A 27 -2.34 0.27 -1.91
CA ILE A 27 -1.69 1.45 -2.51
C ILE A 27 -2.35 2.74 -2.04
N LEU A 28 -3.69 2.84 -2.04
CA LEU A 28 -4.40 4.01 -1.51
C LEU A 28 -4.09 4.26 -0.03
N MET A 29 -3.99 3.20 0.77
CA MET A 29 -3.59 3.33 2.17
C MET A 29 -2.17 3.88 2.34
N LEU A 30 -1.24 3.48 1.47
CA LEU A 30 0.14 3.98 1.49
C LEU A 30 0.22 5.44 1.06
N VAL A 31 -0.55 5.85 0.05
CA VAL A 31 -0.68 7.26 -0.34
C VAL A 31 -1.27 8.09 0.79
N LYS A 32 -2.34 7.60 1.44
CA LYS A 32 -2.96 8.26 2.60
C LYS A 32 -2.01 8.41 3.80
N ARG A 33 -0.97 7.59 3.89
CA ARG A 33 0.05 7.62 4.95
C ARG A 33 1.32 8.37 4.54
N ASP A 34 1.28 9.08 3.41
CA ASP A 34 2.44 9.77 2.82
C ASP A 34 3.65 8.84 2.54
N THR A 35 3.40 7.53 2.43
CA THR A 35 4.44 6.52 2.15
C THR A 35 4.71 6.40 0.66
N LEU A 36 3.67 6.56 -0.17
CA LEU A 36 3.78 6.66 -1.62
C LEU A 36 3.25 8.02 -2.06
N ALA A 37 3.84 8.60 -3.09
CA ALA A 37 3.32 9.81 -3.71
C ALA A 37 2.32 9.42 -4.80
N GLY A 38 1.11 9.96 -4.73
CA GLY A 38 0.10 9.72 -5.75
C GLY A 38 -0.84 10.91 -5.91
N GLN A 39 -1.52 10.96 -7.04
CA GLN A 39 -2.48 12.01 -7.36
C GLN A 39 -3.69 11.44 -8.11
N LEU A 40 -4.84 12.07 -7.90
CA LEU A 40 -6.09 11.74 -8.59
C LEU A 40 -6.22 12.62 -9.83
N VAL A 41 -6.26 12.01 -11.02
CA VAL A 41 -6.41 12.70 -12.31
C VAL A 41 -7.59 12.08 -13.03
N GLU A 42 -8.57 12.92 -13.39
CA GLU A 42 -9.79 12.50 -14.12
C GLU A 42 -10.55 11.32 -13.47
N GLY A 43 -10.48 11.19 -12.14
CA GLY A 43 -11.15 10.12 -11.39
C GLY A 43 -10.34 8.84 -11.24
N GLU A 44 -9.11 8.78 -11.76
CA GLU A 44 -8.19 7.64 -11.61
C GLU A 44 -6.94 8.03 -10.82
N TRP A 45 -6.46 7.11 -9.98
CA TRP A 45 -5.27 7.32 -9.17
C TRP A 45 -4.00 6.93 -9.93
N TYR A 46 -3.03 7.84 -9.88
CA TYR A 46 -1.71 7.69 -10.47
C TYR A 46 -0.65 7.79 -9.39
N ILE A 47 0.30 6.86 -9.38
CA ILE A 47 1.33 6.72 -8.35
C ILE A 47 2.69 7.03 -8.96
N SER A 48 3.47 7.86 -8.29
CA SER A 48 4.80 8.26 -8.75
C SER A 48 5.74 7.07 -8.80
N ALA A 49 6.33 6.83 -9.97
CA ALA A 49 7.30 5.75 -10.18
C ALA A 49 8.53 5.90 -9.26
N ALA A 50 8.94 7.14 -8.96
CA ALA A 50 10.05 7.41 -8.05
C ALA A 50 9.72 6.96 -6.61
N SER A 51 8.49 7.19 -6.14
CA SER A 51 8.08 6.74 -4.81
C SER A 51 7.96 5.22 -4.71
N ILE A 52 7.54 4.56 -5.79
CA ILE A 52 7.51 3.09 -5.88
C ILE A 52 8.94 2.52 -5.85
N ALA A 53 9.87 3.13 -6.59
CA ALA A 53 11.27 2.69 -6.61
C ALA A 53 11.97 2.81 -5.25
N GLY A 54 11.58 3.79 -4.43
CA GLY A 54 12.09 3.99 -3.08
C GLY A 54 11.32 3.24 -1.98
N TYR A 55 10.25 2.52 -2.32
CA TYR A 55 9.41 1.83 -1.35
C TYR A 55 10.05 0.53 -0.87
N ASP A 56 10.28 0.42 0.44
CA ASP A 56 10.73 -0.80 1.11
C ASP A 56 9.61 -1.36 1.99
N ALA A 57 9.04 -2.49 1.55
CA ALA A 57 7.97 -3.18 2.26
C ALA A 57 8.40 -3.70 3.64
N SER A 58 9.68 -4.03 3.82
CA SER A 58 10.21 -4.56 5.08
C SER A 58 10.37 -3.45 6.12
N ALA A 59 10.75 -2.24 5.67
CA ALA A 59 10.79 -1.06 6.52
C ALA A 59 9.38 -0.62 6.96
N GLU A 60 8.39 -0.67 6.07
CA GLU A 60 7.01 -0.28 6.41
C GLU A 60 6.36 -1.25 7.40
N ALA A 61 6.62 -2.56 7.25
CA ALA A 61 6.11 -3.57 8.19
C ALA A 61 6.66 -3.39 9.61
N ALA A 62 7.88 -2.87 9.76
CA ALA A 62 8.46 -2.58 11.08
C ALA A 62 7.84 -1.33 11.75
N SER A 63 7.40 -0.33 10.97
CA SER A 63 6.69 0.85 11.47
C SER A 63 5.20 0.61 11.69
N ALA A 64 4.59 -0.32 10.94
CA ALA A 64 3.22 -0.73 11.14
C ALA A 64 3.14 -1.78 12.25
N VAL A 65 3.25 -1.33 13.50
CA VAL A 65 2.87 -2.15 14.67
C VAL A 65 1.42 -1.83 15.04
N PRO A 66 0.39 -2.43 14.42
CA PRO A 66 -0.79 -2.72 15.20
C PRO A 66 -0.38 -3.85 16.13
N ALA A 67 -0.38 -3.58 17.43
CA ALA A 67 -0.37 -4.62 18.44
C ALA A 67 -1.61 -5.50 18.24
N CYS A 68 -1.54 -6.46 17.31
CA CYS A 68 -2.39 -7.61 17.27
C CYS A 68 -2.02 -8.47 18.48
N ARG A 69 -2.48 -8.03 19.67
CA ARG A 69 -2.65 -8.90 20.84
C ARG A 69 -3.75 -9.89 20.49
N ALA A 70 -3.42 -10.85 19.64
CA ALA A 70 -4.17 -12.08 19.54
C ALA A 70 -3.95 -12.84 20.85
N SER A 71 -4.73 -12.52 21.88
CA SER A 71 -5.04 -13.47 22.95
C SER A 71 -5.97 -14.52 22.39
N CYS A 72 -5.47 -15.31 21.43
CA CYS A 72 -6.03 -16.62 21.13
C CYS A 72 -5.44 -17.58 22.16
N THR A 73 -5.79 -17.41 23.44
CA THR A 73 -5.65 -18.49 24.41
C THR A 73 -6.72 -19.50 24.08
N ALA A 74 -6.40 -20.38 23.13
CA ALA A 74 -7.09 -21.64 22.96
C ALA A 74 -6.89 -22.43 24.25
N SER A 75 -7.85 -22.35 25.17
CA SER A 75 -8.01 -23.33 26.23
C SER A 75 -9.49 -23.49 26.55
N SER A 76 -9.91 -24.76 26.50
CA SER A 76 -11.21 -25.37 26.78
C SER A 76 -12.38 -25.07 25.82
N CYS A 77 -12.65 -26.05 24.94
CA CYS A 77 -14.01 -26.45 24.60
C CYS A 77 -14.74 -26.84 25.90
N GLY A 78 -15.81 -26.13 26.23
CA GLY A 78 -16.76 -26.52 27.27
C GLY A 78 -18.09 -26.88 26.62
N CYS A 79 -18.30 -28.16 26.35
CA CYS A 79 -19.65 -28.72 26.26
C CYS A 79 -20.03 -29.16 27.67
N HIS A 80 -21.01 -28.49 28.27
CA HIS A 80 -21.81 -29.04 29.36
C HIS A 80 -23.16 -28.32 29.44
#